data_AF-A0A820NM20-F1
#
_entry.id   AF-A0A820NM20-F1
#
_cell.length_a   1.000
_cell.length_b   1.000
_cell.length_c   1.000
_cell.angle_alpha   90.00
_cell.angle_beta   90.00
_cell.angle_gamma   90.00
#
_symmetry.space_group_name_H-M   'P 1'
#
loop_
_entity.id
_entity.type
_entity.pdbx_description
1 polymer ?
#
loop_
_entity_poly.entity_id
_entity_poly.type
_entity_poly.pdbx_seq_one_letter_code
_entity_poly.pdbx_strand_id
1 'polypeptide(L)'
;TIIRQLSTHIRQILINIDAFIKTRGQAYHSKQLRANQRSNFERFINIYDNLRQLILFICHLNSCILFALDYIRCIDLKYSSVLMKFLRIWLTFIENTVTLSGITRNRWDEILTLYSTAIDRSTKMIFKL
;
A
#
# COMPACT_ATOMS: atom_id res chain seq x y z
N THR A 1 -9.54 -1.64 -15.78
CA THR A 1 -9.40 -2.83 -14.91
C THR A 1 -8.40 -2.63 -13.79
N ILE A 2 -7.16 -2.19 -14.06
CA ILE A 2 -6.11 -2.01 -13.03
C ILE A 2 -6.52 -1.04 -11.90
N ILE A 3 -7.08 0.12 -12.21
CA ILE A 3 -7.49 1.11 -11.19
C ILE A 3 -8.56 0.57 -10.24
N ARG A 4 -9.48 -0.25 -10.76
CA ARG A 4 -10.47 -0.94 -9.94
C ARG A 4 -9.79 -1.91 -8.97
N GLN A 5 -8.81 -2.69 -9.44
CA GLN A 5 -8.04 -3.61 -8.59
C GLN A 5 -7.26 -2.85 -7.52
N LEU A 6 -6.56 -1.76 -7.89
CA LEU A 6 -5.88 -0.87 -6.95
C LEU A 6 -6.84 -0.41 -5.85
N SER A 7 -8.00 0.13 -6.22
CA SER A 7 -9.02 0.61 -5.29
C SER A 7 -9.52 -0.50 -4.34
N THR A 8 -9.82 -1.68 -4.88
CA THR A 8 -10.25 -2.84 -4.08
C THR A 8 -9.18 -3.27 -3.08
N HIS A 9 -7.93 -3.36 -3.50
CA HIS A 9 -6.85 -3.81 -2.63
C HIS A 9 -6.48 -2.79 -1.55
N ILE A 10 -6.55 -1.48 -1.85
CA ILE A 10 -6.38 -0.42 -0.84
C ILE A 10 -7.45 -0.54 0.23
N ARG A 11 -8.71 -0.72 -0.19
CA ARG A 11 -9.81 -0.96 0.76
C ARG A 11 -9.52 -2.19 1.63
N GLN A 12 -9.00 -3.27 1.05
CA GLN A 12 -8.66 -4.46 1.82
C GLN A 12 -7.53 -4.20 2.83
N ILE A 13 -6.49 -3.44 2.46
CA ILE A 13 -5.41 -3.03 3.39
C ILE A 13 -5.99 -2.24 4.57
N LEU A 14 -6.88 -1.28 4.30
CA LEU A 14 -7.55 -0.51 5.35
C LEU A 14 -8.36 -1.40 6.30
N ILE A 15 -9.11 -2.36 5.75
CA ILE A 15 -9.86 -3.35 6.56
C ILE A 15 -8.90 -4.18 7.42
N ASN A 16 -7.77 -4.64 6.87
CA ASN A 16 -6.78 -5.42 7.60
C ASN A 16 -6.18 -4.61 8.75
N ILE A 17 -5.85 -3.33 8.51
CA ILE A 17 -5.31 -2.42 9.52
C ILE A 17 -6.33 -2.20 10.65
N ASP A 18 -7.58 -1.89 10.31
CA ASP A 18 -8.64 -1.67 11.30
C ASP A 18 -8.88 -2.92 12.15
N ALA A 19 -8.97 -4.10 11.52
CA ALA A 19 -9.12 -5.38 12.22
C ALA A 19 -7.91 -5.67 13.13
N PHE A 20 -6.69 -5.40 12.66
CA PHE A 20 -5.47 -5.61 13.44
C PHE A 20 -5.41 -4.68 14.66
N ILE A 21 -5.70 -3.39 14.49
CA ILE A 21 -5.74 -2.40 15.58
C ILE A 21 -6.82 -2.75 16.60
N LYS A 22 -8.05 -3.09 16.16
CA LYS A 22 -9.14 -3.45 17.08
C LYS A 22 -8.80 -4.67 17.92
N THR A 23 -8.33 -5.74 17.28
CA THR A 23 -8.05 -7.00 17.98
C THR A 23 -6.79 -6.93 18.84
N ARG A 24 -5.70 -6.34 18.35
CA ARG A 24 -4.41 -6.30 19.05
C ARG A 24 -4.28 -5.11 19.98
N GLY A 25 -4.87 -3.96 19.66
CA GLY A 25 -4.85 -2.77 20.50
C GLY A 25 -5.58 -2.99 21.83
N GLN A 26 -6.78 -3.58 21.80
CA GLN A 26 -7.51 -3.93 23.03
C GLN A 26 -6.71 -4.90 23.90
N ALA A 27 -6.15 -5.96 23.30
CA ALA A 27 -5.33 -6.94 24.00
C ALA A 27 -3.98 -6.38 24.50
N TYR A 28 -3.42 -5.37 23.81
CA TYR A 28 -2.21 -4.69 24.24
C TYR A 28 -2.49 -3.86 25.50
N HIS A 29 -3.55 -3.05 25.49
CA HIS A 29 -3.97 -2.25 26.64
C HIS A 29 -4.35 -3.11 27.85
N SER A 30 -5.03 -4.23 27.64
CA SER A 30 -5.37 -5.18 28.72
C SER A 30 -4.20 -6.05 29.18
N LYS A 31 -3.00 -5.87 28.62
CA LYS A 31 -1.78 -6.67 28.87
C LYS A 31 -1.95 -8.18 28.60
N GLN A 32 -2.90 -8.55 27.74
CA GLN A 32 -3.23 -9.94 27.42
C GLN A 32 -2.43 -10.52 26.23
N LEU A 33 -1.62 -9.70 25.55
CA LEU A 33 -0.75 -10.18 24.47
C LEU A 33 0.43 -10.99 25.02
N ARG A 34 0.70 -12.15 24.38
CA ARG A 34 1.93 -12.91 24.58
C ARG A 34 3.15 -12.11 24.10
N ALA A 35 4.34 -12.38 24.62
CA ALA A 35 5.57 -11.64 24.30
C ALA A 35 5.79 -11.40 22.79
N ASN A 36 5.67 -12.45 21.96
CA ASN A 36 5.82 -12.32 20.50
C ASN A 36 4.72 -11.46 19.85
N GLN A 37 3.49 -11.51 20.36
CA GLN A 37 2.39 -10.70 19.85
C GLN A 37 2.56 -9.23 20.26
N ARG A 38 3.06 -8.98 21.47
CA ARG A 38 3.41 -7.63 21.95
C ARG A 38 4.51 -7.02 21.09
N SER A 39 5.61 -7.75 20.89
CA SER A 39 6.72 -7.28 20.04
C SER A 39 6.26 -6.97 18.62
N ASN A 40 5.42 -7.81 18.03
CA ASN A 40 4.85 -7.56 16.70
C ASN A 40 3.94 -6.31 16.66
N PHE A 41 3.14 -6.09 17.70
CA PHE A 41 2.29 -4.91 17.78
C PHE A 41 3.10 -3.62 17.95
N GLU A 42 4.17 -3.65 18.75
CA GLU A 42 5.10 -2.51 18.90
C GLU A 42 5.82 -2.20 17.59
N ARG A 43 6.24 -3.21 16.83
CA ARG A 43 6.78 -3.02 15.47
C ARG A 43 5.77 -2.34 14.56
N PHE A 44 4.50 -2.76 14.60
CA PHE A 44 3.44 -2.11 13.84
C PHE A 44 3.25 -0.64 14.23
N ILE A 45 3.21 -0.32 15.54
CA ILE A 45 3.13 1.07 16.02
C ILE A 45 4.29 1.90 15.48
N ASN A 46 5.52 1.37 15.55
CA ASN A 46 6.73 2.07 15.09
C ASN A 46 6.71 2.41 13.60
N ILE A 47 5.94 1.69 12.79
CA ILE A 47 5.85 1.93 11.34
C ILE A 47 4.50 2.52 10.92
N TYR A 48 3.59 2.76 11.87
CA TYR A 48 2.22 3.17 11.59
C TYR A 48 2.18 4.49 10.81
N ASP A 49 3.03 5.46 11.17
CA ASP A 49 3.08 6.75 10.48
C ASP A 49 3.53 6.60 9.02
N ASN A 50 4.54 5.75 8.78
CA ASN A 50 4.99 5.45 7.42
C ASN A 50 3.90 4.72 6.61
N LEU A 51 3.20 3.77 7.25
CA LEU A 51 2.08 3.05 6.64
C LEU A 51 0.91 3.98 6.31
N ARG A 52 0.61 4.94 7.19
CA ARG A 52 -0.39 5.98 6.96
C ARG A 52 -0.01 6.85 5.76
N GLN A 53 1.24 7.33 5.70
CA GLN A 53 1.75 8.11 4.57
C GLN A 53 1.67 7.33 3.26
N LEU A 54 2.04 6.05 3.29
CA LEU A 54 1.93 5.14 2.15
C LEU A 54 0.49 5.04 1.63
N ILE A 55 -0.47 4.79 2.52
CA ILE A 55 -1.88 4.67 2.13
C ILE A 55 -2.39 5.98 1.54
N LEU A 56 -2.05 7.12 2.16
CA LEU A 56 -2.41 8.44 1.64
C LEU A 56 -1.81 8.70 0.26
N PHE A 57 -0.55 8.32 0.04
CA PHE A 57 0.11 8.41 -1.25
C PHE A 57 -0.62 7.56 -2.30
N ILE A 58 -0.96 6.32 -1.99
CA ILE A 58 -1.67 5.43 -2.92
C ILE A 58 -3.08 5.97 -3.21
N CYS A 59 -3.79 6.50 -2.22
CA CYS A 59 -5.10 7.13 -2.42
C CYS A 59 -4.98 8.35 -3.36
N HIS A 60 -4.01 9.24 -3.11
CA HIS A 60 -3.74 10.38 -3.99
C HIS A 60 -3.40 9.93 -5.40
N LEU A 61 -2.55 8.91 -5.53
CA LEU A 61 -2.19 8.36 -6.81
C LEU A 61 -3.42 7.88 -7.58
N ASN A 62 -4.30 7.10 -6.94
CA ASN A 62 -5.54 6.65 -7.56
C ASN A 62 -6.46 7.81 -7.94
N SER A 63 -6.60 8.83 -7.10
CA SER A 63 -7.36 10.05 -7.42
C SER A 63 -6.79 10.78 -8.63
N CYS A 64 -5.46 10.96 -8.69
CA CYS A 64 -4.79 11.57 -9.84
C CYS A 64 -5.00 10.76 -11.12
N ILE A 65 -4.92 9.43 -11.05
CA ILE A 65 -5.14 8.57 -12.22
C ILE A 65 -6.60 8.63 -12.67
N LEU A 66 -7.56 8.60 -11.75
CA LEU A 66 -8.98 8.72 -12.05
C LEU A 66 -9.30 10.08 -12.68
N PHE A 67 -8.75 11.17 -12.13
CA PHE A 67 -8.89 12.50 -12.71
C PHE A 67 -8.25 12.56 -14.10
N ALA A 68 -7.03 12.02 -14.25
CA ALA A 68 -6.33 12.00 -15.53
C ALA A 68 -7.05 11.14 -16.58
N LEU A 69 -7.79 10.09 -16.21
CA LEU A 69 -8.59 9.29 -17.15
C LEU A 69 -9.61 10.14 -17.90
N ASP A 70 -10.20 11.13 -17.26
CA ASP A 70 -11.12 12.07 -17.90
C ASP A 70 -10.41 12.94 -18.96
N TYR A 71 -9.08 13.13 -18.82
CA TYR A 71 -8.23 13.86 -19.76
C TYR A 71 -7.43 12.96 -20.74
N ILE A 72 -7.40 11.63 -20.52
CA ILE A 72 -6.57 10.67 -21.28
C ILE A 72 -7.01 10.50 -22.74
N ARG A 73 -8.17 11.03 -23.14
CA ARG A 73 -8.61 11.06 -24.54
C ARG A 73 -7.60 11.71 -25.50
N CYS A 74 -6.65 12.51 -24.99
CA CYS A 74 -5.64 13.20 -25.79
C CYS A 74 -4.18 12.77 -25.50
N ILE A 75 -3.94 11.71 -24.73
CA ILE A 75 -2.57 11.30 -24.37
C ILE A 75 -1.93 10.48 -25.49
N ASP A 76 -0.74 10.90 -25.92
CA ASP A 76 0.12 10.17 -26.86
C ASP A 76 0.45 8.75 -26.33
N LEU A 77 0.44 7.77 -27.24
CA LEU A 77 0.74 6.35 -27.01
C LEU A 77 1.99 6.11 -26.15
N LYS A 78 3.04 6.95 -26.30
CA LYS A 78 4.27 6.85 -25.49
C LYS A 78 3.96 7.02 -24.00
N TYR A 79 3.20 8.05 -23.64
CA TYR A 79 2.85 8.35 -22.24
C TYR A 79 1.83 7.36 -21.67
N SER A 80 0.89 6.89 -22.50
CA SER A 80 -0.06 5.83 -22.10
C SER A 80 0.67 4.54 -21.70
N SER A 81 1.68 4.13 -22.47
CA SER A 81 2.50 2.95 -22.17
C SER A 81 3.26 3.09 -20.84
N VAL A 82 3.84 4.26 -20.58
CA VAL A 82 4.58 4.50 -19.33
C VAL A 82 3.64 4.53 -18.13
N LEU A 83 2.49 5.18 -18.27
CA LEU A 83 1.45 5.15 -17.25
C LEU A 83 1.03 3.72 -16.94
N MET A 84 0.78 2.89 -17.95
CA MET A 84 0.41 1.49 -17.74
C MET A 84 1.50 0.68 -17.02
N LYS A 85 2.78 0.89 -17.34
CA LYS A 85 3.89 0.27 -16.60
C LYS A 85 3.95 0.75 -15.15
N PHE A 86 3.73 2.05 -14.93
CA PHE A 86 3.68 2.65 -13.60
C PHE A 86 2.60 2.01 -12.74
N LEU A 87 1.39 1.92 -13.29
CA LEU A 87 0.24 1.33 -12.62
C LEU A 87 0.48 -0.14 -12.25
N ARG A 88 1.16 -0.91 -13.10
CA ARG A 88 1.50 -2.32 -12.81
C ARG A 88 2.47 -2.45 -11.64
N ILE A 89 3.50 -1.60 -11.56
CA ILE A 89 4.45 -1.60 -10.43
C ILE A 89 3.69 -1.41 -9.12
N TRP A 90 2.80 -0.41 -9.07
CA TRP A 90 2.01 -0.13 -7.88
C TRP A 90 0.96 -1.21 -7.58
N LEU A 91 0.34 -1.80 -8.60
CA LEU A 91 -0.58 -2.92 -8.40
C LEU A 91 0.11 -4.11 -7.75
N THR A 92 1.26 -4.53 -8.28
CA THR A 92 2.05 -5.63 -7.69
C THR A 92 2.48 -5.32 -6.26
N PHE A 93 2.89 -4.08 -6.00
CA PHE A 93 3.22 -3.64 -4.64
C PHE A 93 2.01 -3.78 -3.68
N ILE A 94 0.85 -3.31 -4.10
CA ILE A 94 -0.38 -3.34 -3.31
C ILE A 94 -0.90 -4.77 -3.08
N GLU A 95 -0.84 -5.64 -4.09
CA GLU A 95 -1.19 -7.07 -3.96
C GLU A 95 -0.31 -7.78 -2.92
N ASN A 96 1.00 -7.51 -2.94
CA ASN A 96 1.93 -8.02 -1.94
C ASN A 96 1.62 -7.47 -0.55
N THR A 97 1.27 -6.18 -0.47
CA THR A 97 0.89 -5.53 0.79
C THR A 97 -0.37 -6.15 1.38
N VAL A 98 -1.40 -6.45 0.57
CA VAL A 98 -2.60 -7.19 1.03
C VAL A 98 -2.20 -8.54 1.62
N THR A 99 -1.30 -9.27 0.95
CA THR A 99 -0.87 -10.61 1.40
C THR A 99 -0.09 -10.54 2.72
N LEU A 100 0.80 -9.55 2.89
CA LEU A 100 1.65 -9.42 4.08
C LEU A 100 0.93 -8.79 5.28
N SER A 101 -0.03 -7.91 5.03
CA SER A 101 -0.89 -7.29 6.06
C SER A 101 -1.98 -8.21 6.59
N GLY A 102 -2.16 -9.40 5.99
CA GLY A 102 -3.11 -10.39 6.49
C GLY A 102 -2.78 -10.81 7.93
N ILE A 103 -3.83 -11.04 8.73
CA ILE A 103 -3.75 -11.38 10.16
C ILE A 103 -2.80 -12.57 10.44
N THR A 104 -2.68 -13.49 9.48
CA THR A 104 -1.83 -14.69 9.57
C THR A 104 -0.35 -14.40 9.35
N ARG A 105 0.02 -13.53 8.40
CA ARG A 105 1.41 -13.19 8.10
C ARG A 105 1.93 -12.08 8.99
N ASN A 106 1.18 -10.99 9.11
CA ASN A 106 1.48 -9.87 10.01
C ASN A 106 2.91 -9.29 9.82
N ARG A 107 3.39 -9.23 8.58
CA ARG A 107 4.75 -8.81 8.20
C ARG A 107 4.76 -7.35 7.76
N TRP A 108 4.45 -6.47 8.71
CA TRP A 108 4.29 -5.04 8.43
C TRP A 108 5.62 -4.35 8.10
N ASP A 109 6.70 -4.80 8.70
CA ASP A 109 8.08 -4.38 8.44
C ASP A 109 8.50 -4.61 6.98
N GLU A 110 8.16 -5.76 6.42
CA GLU A 110 8.47 -6.10 5.03
C GLU A 110 7.76 -5.16 4.02
N ILE A 111 6.63 -4.55 4.40
CA ILE A 111 5.88 -3.62 3.54
C ILE A 111 6.71 -2.36 3.24
N LEU A 112 7.50 -1.86 4.20
CA LEU A 112 8.34 -0.68 3.98
C LEU A 112 9.44 -0.93 2.95
N THR A 113 10.05 -2.11 2.98
CA THR A 113 11.07 -2.52 2.01
C THR A 113 10.47 -2.61 0.60
N LEU A 114 9.26 -3.19 0.50
CA LEU A 114 8.53 -3.25 -0.76
C LEU A 114 8.14 -1.86 -1.27
N TYR A 115 7.79 -0.94 -0.37
CA TYR A 115 7.45 0.43 -0.73
C TYR A 115 8.66 1.18 -1.28
N SER A 116 9.80 1.10 -0.59
CA SER A 116 11.06 1.69 -1.06
C SER A 116 11.43 1.17 -2.45
N THR A 117 11.27 -0.14 -2.68
CA THR A 117 11.51 -0.76 -3.99
C THR A 117 10.54 -0.27 -5.06
N ALA A 118 9.26 -0.10 -4.73
CA ALA A 118 8.25 0.40 -5.65
C ALA A 118 8.54 1.85 -6.05
N ILE A 119 8.89 2.71 -5.09
CA ILE A 119 9.34 4.08 -5.35
C ILE A 119 10.55 4.09 -6.27
N ASP A 120 11.62 3.37 -5.93
CA ASP A 120 12.85 3.39 -6.73
C ASP A 120 12.59 2.99 -8.20
N ARG A 121 11.80 1.92 -8.41
CA ARG A 121 11.41 1.47 -9.75
C ARG A 121 10.57 2.51 -10.49
N SER A 122 9.59 3.10 -9.81
CA SER A 122 8.72 4.12 -10.39
C SER A 122 9.49 5.40 -10.75
N THR A 123 10.35 5.88 -9.86
CA THR A 123 11.20 7.06 -10.05
C THR A 123 12.14 6.86 -11.23
N LYS A 124 12.88 5.74 -11.27
CA LYS A 124 13.79 5.42 -12.39
C LYS A 124 13.08 5.36 -13.73
N MET A 125 11.81 4.96 -13.75
CA MET A 125 11.04 4.89 -14.99
C MET A 125 10.56 6.27 -15.44
N ILE A 126 10.11 7.12 -14.52
CA ILE A 126 9.62 8.47 -14.83
C ILE A 126 10.77 9.37 -15.30
N PHE A 127 11.92 9.34 -14.63
CA PHE A 127 13.07 10.20 -14.96
C PHE A 127 13.95 9.68 -16.10
N LYS A 128 13.60 8.54 -16.72
CA LYS A 128 14.22 8.03 -17.96
C LYS A 128 13.40 8.34 -19.22
N LEU A 129 12.31 9.11 -19.10
CA LEU A 129 11.45 9.50 -20.23
C LEU A 129 11.99 10.66 -21.04
#